data_AF-O04175-F1
#
_entry.id   AF-O04175-F1
#
_cell.length_a   1.000
_cell.length_b   1.000
_cell.length_c   1.000
_cell.angle_alpha   90.00
_cell.angle_beta   90.00
_cell.angle_gamma   90.00
#
_symmetry.space_group_name_H-M   'P 1'
#
loop_
_entity.id
_entity.type
_entity.pdbx_description
1 polymer ?
#
loop_
_entity_poly.entity_id
_entity_poly.type
_entity_poly.pdbx_seq_one_letter_code
_entity_poly.pdbx_strand_id
1 'polypeptide(L)'
;RVRQMKDTIEVDEPEEVGDPLTAEEVEEKELLLEEGFSTWSRRDFNAFIRACEKYGRNDIKSIASEMEGKTEEEVERYAQVFQVRYKELMDYGRNHQEY
;
A
#
# COMPACT_ATOMS: atom_id res chain seq x y z
N ARG A 1 20.85 -28.95 45.46
CA ARG A 1 20.74 -27.96 44.36
C ARG A 1 19.28 -27.97 43.91
N VAL A 2 18.57 -26.86 44.16
CA VAL A 2 17.11 -26.75 44.07
C VAL A 2 16.65 -27.01 42.63
N ARG A 3 15.72 -27.96 42.42
CA ARG A 3 14.96 -28.08 41.18
C ARG A 3 14.13 -26.82 41.03
N GLN A 4 14.53 -25.94 40.12
CA GLN A 4 13.69 -24.85 39.65
C GLN A 4 12.66 -25.47 38.71
N MET A 5 11.48 -25.75 39.24
CA MET A 5 10.24 -25.79 38.47
C MET A 5 9.72 -24.35 38.48
N LYS A 6 9.72 -23.66 37.34
CA LYS A 6 8.93 -22.46 37.20
C LYS A 6 8.61 -22.15 35.74
N ASP A 7 7.36 -22.47 35.44
CA ASP A 7 6.43 -21.78 34.54
C ASP A 7 6.81 -21.73 33.06
N THR A 8 6.55 -22.85 32.39
CA THR A 8 6.14 -22.83 30.98
C THR A 8 4.91 -21.94 30.88
N ILE A 9 5.07 -20.73 30.36
CA ILE A 9 3.95 -19.91 29.93
C ILE A 9 3.52 -20.50 28.58
N GLU A 10 2.65 -21.50 28.62
CA GLU A 10 1.82 -21.86 27.47
C GLU A 10 0.77 -20.73 27.35
N VAL A 11 1.12 -19.66 26.62
CA VAL A 11 0.10 -18.76 26.08
C VAL A 11 -0.52 -19.50 24.90
N ASP A 12 -1.44 -20.42 25.21
CA ASP A 12 -2.44 -20.87 24.26
C ASP A 12 -3.62 -19.89 24.40
N GLU A 13 -3.39 -18.63 24.02
CA GLU A 13 -4.50 -17.75 23.68
C GLU A 13 -5.05 -18.29 22.36
N PRO A 14 -6.28 -18.81 22.31
CA PRO A 14 -6.89 -19.07 21.02
C PRO A 14 -6.90 -17.74 20.27
N GLU A 15 -6.30 -17.71 19.08
CA GLU A 15 -6.62 -16.67 18.12
C GLU A 15 -8.15 -16.73 17.96
N GLU A 16 -8.88 -15.80 18.57
CA GLU A 16 -10.28 -15.59 18.24
C GLU A 16 -10.31 -15.15 16.79
N VAL A 17 -10.34 -16.13 15.90
CA VAL A 17 -10.63 -15.94 14.50
C VAL A 17 -12.06 -15.42 14.49
N GLY A 18 -12.20 -14.10 14.33
CA GLY A 18 -13.51 -13.45 14.27
C GLY A 18 -14.42 -14.13 13.24
N ASP A 19 -15.72 -13.93 13.38
CA ASP A 19 -16.69 -14.50 12.45
C ASP A 19 -16.33 -14.14 10.99
N PRO A 20 -16.53 -15.07 10.03
CA PRO A 20 -16.38 -14.74 8.61
C PRO A 20 -17.26 -13.54 8.25
N LEU A 21 -16.76 -12.66 7.37
CA LEU A 21 -17.52 -11.50 6.91
C LEU A 21 -18.90 -11.93 6.40
N THR A 22 -19.93 -11.22 6.83
CA THR A 22 -21.29 -11.34 6.30
C THR A 22 -21.33 -10.93 4.83
N ALA A 23 -22.40 -11.28 4.12
CA ALA A 23 -22.55 -10.91 2.71
C ALA A 23 -22.50 -9.37 2.49
N GLU A 24 -23.08 -8.60 3.43
CA GLU A 24 -23.05 -7.14 3.40
C GLU A 24 -21.63 -6.59 3.62
N GLU A 25 -20.89 -7.14 4.58
CA GLU A 25 -19.51 -6.73 4.85
C GLU A 25 -18.55 -7.13 3.72
N VAL A 26 -18.81 -8.24 3.01
CA VAL A 26 -18.05 -8.60 1.81
C VAL A 26 -18.31 -7.58 0.69
N GLU A 27 -19.57 -7.19 0.46
CA GLU A 27 -19.91 -6.18 -0.53
C GLU A 27 -19.29 -4.82 -0.19
N GLU A 28 -19.39 -4.38 1.06
CA GLU A 28 -18.76 -3.15 1.54
C GLU A 28 -17.24 -3.20 1.38
N LYS A 29 -16.61 -4.33 1.71
CA LYS A 29 -15.17 -4.53 1.50
C LYS A 29 -14.78 -4.38 0.04
N GLU A 30 -15.53 -4.99 -0.90
CA GLU A 30 -15.22 -4.86 -2.33
C GLU A 30 -15.37 -3.40 -2.80
N LEU A 31 -16.41 -2.69 -2.37
CA LEU A 31 -16.58 -1.26 -2.65
C LEU A 31 -15.41 -0.41 -2.12
N LEU A 32 -15.00 -0.64 -0.87
CA LEU A 32 -13.84 0.06 -0.27
C LEU A 32 -12.53 -0.27 -1.00
N LEU A 33 -12.38 -1.49 -1.54
CA LEU A 33 -11.23 -1.90 -2.34
C LEU A 33 -11.23 -1.26 -3.74
N GLU A 34 -12.41 -0.96 -4.29
CA GLU A 34 -12.59 -0.21 -5.55
C GLU A 34 -12.29 1.29 -5.38
N GLU A 35 -12.60 1.87 -4.21
CA GLU A 35 -12.24 3.27 -3.90
C GLU A 35 -10.71 3.48 -3.79
N GLY A 36 -9.98 2.41 -3.47
CA GLY A 36 -8.53 2.41 -3.34
C GLY A 36 -7.78 2.08 -4.62
N PHE A 37 -6.45 2.01 -4.51
CA PHE A 37 -5.56 1.54 -5.57
C PHE A 37 -5.20 0.07 -5.36
N SER A 38 -6.21 -0.81 -5.25
CA SER A 38 -6.02 -2.24 -4.94
C SER A 38 -5.18 -2.98 -5.99
N THR A 39 -5.16 -2.51 -7.23
CA THR A 39 -4.32 -3.05 -8.33
C THR A 39 -2.88 -2.52 -8.32
N TRP A 40 -2.54 -1.58 -7.44
CA TRP A 40 -1.20 -1.00 -7.34
C TRP A 40 -0.34 -1.74 -6.32
N SER A 41 0.68 -2.41 -6.81
CA SER A 41 1.69 -3.06 -5.99
C SER A 41 2.77 -2.09 -5.52
N ARG A 42 3.58 -2.51 -4.55
CA ARG A 42 4.80 -1.77 -4.16
C ARG A 42 5.78 -1.59 -5.32
N ARG A 43 5.79 -2.52 -6.30
CA ARG A 43 6.61 -2.39 -7.51
C ARG A 43 6.11 -1.25 -8.37
N ASP A 44 4.80 -1.15 -8.57
CA ASP A 44 4.16 -0.08 -9.35
C ASP A 44 4.44 1.28 -8.72
N PHE A 45 4.34 1.37 -7.39
CA PHE A 45 4.74 2.58 -6.67
C PHE A 45 6.19 2.98 -6.95
N ASN A 46 7.16 2.06 -6.80
CA ASN A 46 8.56 2.36 -7.05
C ASN A 46 8.85 2.70 -8.53
N ALA A 47 8.14 2.07 -9.47
CA ALA A 47 8.22 2.39 -10.89
C ALA A 47 7.69 3.81 -11.16
N PHE A 48 6.54 4.15 -10.59
CA PHE A 48 5.93 5.47 -10.68
C PHE A 48 6.85 6.58 -10.16
N ILE A 49 7.49 6.40 -8.99
CA ILE A 49 8.44 7.37 -8.44
C ILE A 49 9.63 7.59 -9.40
N ARG A 50 10.25 6.51 -9.89
CA ARG A 50 11.38 6.61 -10.84
C ARG A 50 10.98 7.28 -12.16
N ALA A 51 9.78 6.98 -12.66
CA ALA A 51 9.26 7.61 -13.87
C ALA A 51 8.97 9.10 -13.64
N CYS A 52 8.43 9.48 -12.47
CA CYS A 52 8.27 10.88 -12.07
C CYS A 52 9.61 11.62 -11.99
N GLU A 53 10.66 10.98 -11.47
CA GLU A 53 12.02 11.56 -11.42
C GLU A 53 12.62 11.74 -12.81
N LYS A 54 12.37 10.80 -13.72
CA LYS A 54 12.92 10.79 -15.09
C LYS A 54 12.25 11.81 -16.02
N TYR A 55 10.93 11.93 -15.96
CA TYR A 55 10.13 12.73 -16.91
C TYR A 55 9.48 13.97 -16.29
N GLY A 56 9.47 14.06 -14.96
CA GLY A 56 8.68 15.02 -14.22
C GLY A 56 7.26 14.50 -13.96
N ARG A 57 6.77 14.75 -12.75
CA ARG A 57 5.47 14.26 -12.22
C ARG A 57 4.21 14.69 -12.98
N ASN A 58 4.33 15.57 -13.97
CA ASN A 58 3.22 16.07 -14.78
C ASN A 58 3.15 15.41 -16.17
N ASP A 59 4.20 14.71 -16.59
CA ASP A 59 4.23 14.02 -17.88
C ASP A 59 3.61 12.61 -17.75
N ILE A 60 2.29 12.58 -17.55
CA ILE A 60 1.53 11.35 -17.30
C ILE A 60 1.70 10.33 -18.43
N LYS A 61 1.81 10.78 -19.69
CA LYS A 61 2.01 9.92 -20.85
C LYS A 61 3.33 9.18 -20.79
N SER A 62 4.42 9.91 -20.53
CA SER A 62 5.75 9.30 -20.39
C SER A 62 5.80 8.39 -19.16
N ILE A 63 5.15 8.77 -18.05
CA ILE A 63 5.08 7.92 -16.85
C ILE A 63 4.31 6.63 -17.15
N ALA A 64 3.12 6.71 -17.75
CA ALA A 64 2.31 5.54 -18.08
C ALA A 64 3.03 4.56 -19.01
N SER A 65 3.87 5.08 -19.92
CA SER A 65 4.67 4.23 -20.82
C SER A 65 5.70 3.34 -20.10
N GLU A 66 6.12 3.70 -18.88
CA GLU A 66 7.02 2.88 -18.04
C GLU A 66 6.26 2.00 -17.04
N MET A 67 4.94 2.18 -16.91
CA MET A 67 4.11 1.47 -15.94
C MET A 67 3.54 0.20 -16.56
N GLU A 68 4.22 -0.93 -16.34
CA GLU A 68 3.77 -2.23 -16.83
C GLU A 68 2.38 -2.60 -16.25
N GLY A 69 1.41 -2.85 -17.13
CA GLY A 69 0.06 -3.27 -16.72
C GLY A 69 -0.77 -2.18 -16.05
N LYS A 70 -0.46 -0.90 -16.30
CA LYS A 70 -1.31 0.24 -15.92
C LYS A 70 -1.63 1.09 -17.14
N THR A 71 -2.88 1.50 -17.25
CA THR A 71 -3.37 2.42 -18.27
C THR A 71 -3.00 3.87 -17.94
N GLU A 72 -3.01 4.76 -18.94
CA GLU A 72 -2.77 6.18 -18.74
C GLU A 72 -3.77 6.78 -17.74
N GLU A 73 -5.05 6.37 -17.82
CA GLU A 73 -6.11 6.81 -16.93
C GLU A 73 -5.88 6.34 -15.47
N GLU A 74 -5.38 5.12 -15.26
CA GLU A 74 -5.03 4.63 -13.92
C GLU A 74 -3.86 5.43 -13.33
N VAL A 75 -2.85 5.72 -14.14
CA VAL A 75 -1.67 6.51 -13.74
C VAL A 75 -2.06 7.95 -13.45
N GLU A 76 -2.95 8.55 -14.23
CA GLU A 76 -3.48 9.89 -13.99
C GLU A 76 -4.22 9.97 -12.65
N ARG A 77 -5.17 9.04 -12.42
CA ARG A 77 -5.91 8.98 -11.15
C ARG A 77 -4.97 8.83 -9.95
N TYR A 78 -3.98 7.96 -10.05
CA TYR A 78 -2.97 7.79 -9.01
C TYR A 78 -2.16 9.07 -8.78
N ALA A 79 -1.70 9.71 -9.85
CA ALA A 79 -0.89 10.94 -9.76
C ALA A 79 -1.66 12.09 -9.10
N GLN A 80 -2.96 12.25 -9.41
CA GLN A 80 -3.80 13.28 -8.79
C GLN A 80 -3.90 13.10 -7.27
N VAL A 81 -4.15 11.87 -6.81
CA VAL A 81 -4.22 11.57 -5.37
C VAL A 81 -2.84 11.69 -4.73
N PHE A 82 -1.79 11.22 -5.41
CA PHE A 82 -0.41 11.31 -4.93
C PHE A 82 0.00 12.77 -4.67
N GLN A 83 -0.32 13.71 -5.56
CA GLN A 83 0.01 15.13 -5.36
C GLN A 83 -0.59 15.72 -4.07
N VAL A 84 -1.79 15.27 -3.67
CA VAL A 84 -2.49 15.79 -2.48
C VAL A 84 -2.04 15.06 -1.21
N ARG A 85 -1.79 13.75 -1.29
CA ARG A 85 -1.60 12.87 -0.13
C ARG A 85 -0.19 12.30 0.05
N TYR A 86 0.80 12.67 -0.79
CA TYR A 86 2.17 12.14 -0.69
C TYR A 86 2.82 12.30 0.70
N LYS A 87 2.36 13.27 1.51
CA LYS A 87 2.82 13.52 2.88
C LYS A 87 2.40 12.44 3.89
N GLU A 88 1.41 11.61 3.56
CA GLU A 88 0.95 10.50 4.40
C GLU A 88 1.81 9.23 4.22
N LEU A 89 2.70 9.22 3.22
CA LEU A 89 3.61 8.11 3.00
C LEU A 89 4.73 8.15 4.06
N MET A 90 4.70 7.17 4.98
CA MET A 90 5.63 6.99 6.11
C MET A 90 7.14 6.95 5.75
N ASP A 91 7.49 6.91 4.46
CA ASP A 91 8.88 6.99 3.94
C ASP A 91 9.30 8.42 3.53
N TYR A 92 8.54 9.46 3.92
CA TYR A 92 8.85 10.88 3.64
C TYR A 92 10.26 11.30 4.11
N GLY A 93 10.82 10.62 5.12
CA GLY A 93 12.15 10.91 5.67
C GLY A 93 13.34 10.32 4.90
N ARG A 94 13.17 9.29 4.06
CA ARG A 94 14.30 8.64 3.37
C ARG A 94 14.58 9.24 1.98
N ASN A 95 13.54 9.75 1.32
CA ASN A 95 13.65 10.26 -0.06
C ASN A 95 13.75 11.80 -0.13
N HIS A 96 13.78 12.48 1.02
CA HIS A 96 13.88 13.94 1.11
C HIS A 96 15.20 14.39 1.76
N GLN A 97 16.31 13.85 1.28
CA GLN A 97 17.59 14.55 1.37
C GLN A 97 17.88 15.09 -0.03
N GLU A 98 17.59 16.39 -0.18
CA GLU A 98 17.85 17.22 -1.35
C GLU A 98 17.04 16.86 -2.60
N TYR A 99 15.92 17.56 -2.83
CA TYR A 99 15.64 18.41 -4.01
C TYR A 99 14.34 19.19 -3.77
#